data_AF-A0A3D3I802-F1
#
_entry.id   AF-A0A3D3I802-F1
#
_cell.length_a   1.000
_cell.length_b   1.000
_cell.length_c   1.000
_cell.angle_alpha   90.00
_cell.angle_beta   90.00
_cell.angle_gamma   90.00
#
_symmetry.space_group_name_H-M   'P 1'
#
loop_
_entity.id
_entity.type
_entity.pdbx_description
1 polymer ?
#
loop_
_entity_poly.entity_id
_entity_poly.type
_entity_poly.pdbx_seq_one_letter_code
_entity_poly.pdbx_strand_id
1 'polypeptide(L)'
;MKIIKSTLLGTRCIRAQEPSIQLFQLRNVFNQHRDALVARILSDLQGYIDFKFHQKPTRMELAEIWDNVAALRKKDVDLEYYQPLLKQVLKKDEVKLANDYFFLEIDENIRKHLHPQLELVH
;
A
#
# COMPACT_ATOMS: atom_id res chain seq x y z
N MET A 1 -10.41 -11.13 -19.72
CA MET A 1 -9.11 -11.33 -19.04
C MET A 1 -8.57 -9.96 -18.68
N LYS A 2 -8.01 -9.76 -17.49
CA LYS A 2 -7.35 -8.50 -17.09
C LYS A 2 -5.86 -8.71 -16.88
N ILE A 3 -5.06 -7.74 -17.31
CA ILE A 3 -3.61 -7.74 -17.20
C ILE A 3 -3.20 -6.54 -16.33
N ILE A 4 -2.45 -6.82 -15.26
CA ILE A 4 -1.98 -5.80 -14.32
C ILE A 4 -0.46 -5.80 -14.39
N LYS A 5 0.12 -4.68 -14.83
CA LYS A 5 1.57 -4.46 -14.87
C LYS A 5 2.00 -3.75 -13.60
N SER A 6 2.61 -4.50 -12.69
CA SER A 6 3.14 -3.99 -11.41
C SER A 6 4.66 -3.85 -11.53
N THR A 7 5.21 -2.71 -11.11
CA THR A 7 6.67 -2.51 -11.08
C THR A 7 7.36 -3.40 -10.04
N LEU A 8 6.62 -3.89 -9.04
CA LEU A 8 7.14 -4.70 -7.94
C LEU A 8 6.92 -6.20 -8.12
N LEU A 9 5.88 -6.59 -8.87
CA LEU A 9 5.47 -7.99 -9.05
C LEU A 9 5.63 -8.49 -10.49
N GLY A 10 5.98 -7.60 -11.42
CA GLY A 10 5.88 -7.86 -12.85
C GLY A 10 4.42 -7.92 -13.32
N THR A 11 4.18 -8.71 -14.37
CA THR A 11 2.85 -8.87 -14.96
C THR A 11 2.02 -9.90 -14.18
N ARG A 12 0.79 -9.53 -13.82
CA ARG A 12 -0.21 -10.40 -13.20
C ARG A 12 -1.44 -10.49 -14.10
N CYS A 13 -1.95 -11.71 -14.30
CA CYS A 13 -3.09 -11.96 -15.16
C CYS A 13 -4.26 -12.49 -14.34
N ILE A 14 -5.41 -11.85 -14.50
CA ILE A 14 -6.68 -12.23 -13.87
C ILE A 14 -7.56 -12.82 -14.95
N ARG A 15 -7.73 -14.14 -14.88
CA ARG A 15 -8.44 -14.95 -15.89
C ARG A 15 -9.88 -15.25 -15.51
N ALA A 16 -10.24 -15.03 -14.25
CA ALA A 16 -11.60 -15.24 -13.77
C ALA A 16 -12.61 -14.42 -14.58
N GLN A 17 -13.68 -15.08 -15.00
CA GLN A 17 -14.83 -14.46 -15.66
C GLN A 17 -15.93 -14.10 -14.67
N GLU A 18 -16.04 -14.87 -13.57
CA GLU A 18 -16.99 -14.60 -12.51
C GLU A 18 -16.54 -13.36 -11.69
N PRO A 19 -17.40 -12.35 -11.49
CA PRO A 19 -17.04 -11.08 -10.86
C PRO A 19 -16.48 -11.20 -9.44
N SER A 20 -17.04 -12.07 -8.59
CA SER A 20 -16.60 -12.21 -7.20
C SER A 20 -15.18 -12.81 -7.10
N ILE A 21 -14.87 -13.81 -7.93
CA ILE A 21 -13.55 -14.42 -8.05
C ILE A 21 -12.57 -13.40 -8.65
N GLN A 22 -13.01 -12.59 -9.62
CA GLN A 22 -12.18 -11.53 -10.19
C GLN A 22 -11.80 -10.48 -9.13
N LEU A 23 -12.74 -10.04 -8.30
CA LEU A 23 -12.47 -9.10 -7.20
C LEU A 23 -11.53 -9.71 -6.15
N PHE A 24 -11.70 -10.99 -5.83
CA PHE A 24 -10.79 -11.70 -4.93
C PHE A 24 -9.35 -11.76 -5.49
N GLN A 25 -9.19 -12.10 -6.77
CA GLN A 25 -7.88 -12.11 -7.43
C GLN A 25 -7.26 -10.70 -7.49
N LEU A 26 -8.06 -9.66 -7.70
CA LEU A 26 -7.62 -8.26 -7.66
C LEU A 26 -7.10 -7.88 -6.27
N ARG A 27 -7.84 -8.22 -5.22
CA ARG A 27 -7.42 -8.00 -3.84
C ARG A 27 -6.08 -8.65 -3.55
N ASN A 28 -5.89 -9.91 -3.99
CA ASN A 28 -4.63 -10.61 -3.81
C ASN A 28 -3.45 -9.92 -4.53
N VAL A 29 -3.67 -9.39 -5.73
CA VAL A 29 -2.64 -8.61 -6.44
C VAL A 29 -2.30 -7.33 -5.69
N PHE A 30 -3.30 -6.62 -5.15
CA PHE A 30 -3.09 -5.39 -4.38
C PHE A 30 -2.36 -5.69 -3.07
N ASN A 31 -2.75 -6.74 -2.34
CA ASN A 31 -2.06 -7.22 -1.15
C ASN A 31 -0.58 -7.49 -1.44
N GLN A 32 -0.29 -8.31 -2.46
CA GLN A 32 1.09 -8.63 -2.83
C GLN A 32 1.90 -7.39 -3.20
N HIS A 33 1.29 -6.43 -3.90
CA HIS A 33 1.98 -5.22 -4.32
C HIS A 33 2.28 -4.32 -3.13
N ARG A 34 1.29 -4.10 -2.25
CA ARG A 34 1.47 -3.36 -1.00
C ARG A 34 2.55 -4.01 -0.15
N ASP A 35 2.54 -5.33 -0.01
CA ASP A 35 3.51 -6.05 0.81
C ASP A 35 4.94 -5.89 0.28
N ALA A 36 5.12 -5.96 -1.04
CA ALA A 36 6.41 -5.71 -1.68
C ALA A 36 6.86 -4.25 -1.49
N LEU A 37 5.93 -3.29 -1.55
CA LEU A 37 6.25 -1.88 -1.34
C LEU A 37 6.62 -1.60 0.12
N VAL A 38 5.85 -2.14 1.06
CA VAL A 38 6.13 -2.06 2.50
C VAL A 38 7.49 -2.66 2.80
N ALA A 39 7.80 -3.86 2.29
CA ALA A 39 9.11 -4.47 2.50
C ALA A 39 10.27 -3.59 2.01
N ARG A 40 10.09 -2.92 0.87
CA ARG A 40 11.07 -1.95 0.34
C ARG A 40 11.22 -0.74 1.25
N ILE A 41 10.11 -0.14 1.72
CA ILE A 41 10.16 1.01 2.63
C ILE A 41 10.83 0.62 3.95
N LEU A 42 10.47 -0.53 4.52
CA LEU A 42 11.03 -1.01 5.79
C LEU A 42 12.54 -1.31 5.72
N SER A 43 13.08 -1.60 4.53
CA SER A 43 14.53 -1.82 4.35
C SER A 43 15.37 -0.55 4.58
N ASP A 44 14.77 0.63 4.39
CA ASP A 44 15.38 1.93 4.69
C ASP A 44 14.30 2.91 5.18
N LEU A 45 13.68 2.55 6.31
CA LEU A 45 12.57 3.34 6.87
C LEU A 45 13.04 4.74 7.29
N GLN A 46 14.25 4.83 7.84
CA GLN A 46 14.81 6.11 8.28
C GLN A 46 15.05 7.04 7.08
N GLY A 47 15.66 6.54 6.00
CA GLY A 47 15.86 7.33 4.78
C GLY A 47 14.53 7.74 4.13
N TYR A 48 13.53 6.84 4.15
CA TYR A 48 12.19 7.18 3.68
C TYR A 48 11.56 8.30 4.49
N ILE A 49 11.63 8.24 5.82
CA ILE A 49 11.04 9.26 6.70
C ILE A 49 11.73 10.61 6.51
N ASP A 50 13.06 10.64 6.46
CA ASP A 50 13.82 11.88 6.24
C ASP A 50 13.50 12.50 4.87
N PHE A 51 13.44 11.68 3.82
CA PHE A 51 13.09 12.14 2.47
C PHE A 51 11.67 12.68 2.38
N LYS A 52 10.68 11.96 2.95
CA LYS A 52 9.26 12.22 2.71
C LYS A 52 8.63 13.18 3.72
N PHE A 53 9.06 13.11 4.98
CA PHE A 53 8.50 13.88 6.09
C PHE A 53 9.48 14.92 6.65
N HIS A 54 10.74 14.92 6.21
CA HIS A 54 11.79 15.83 6.69
C HIS A 54 11.97 15.76 8.21
N GLN A 55 11.86 14.55 8.77
CA GLN A 55 11.96 14.28 10.19
C GLN A 55 13.04 13.24 10.47
N LYS A 56 13.62 13.33 11.67
CA LYS A 56 14.63 12.39 12.17
C LYS A 56 14.10 11.75 13.46
N PRO A 57 13.30 10.67 13.36
CA PRO A 57 12.77 10.00 14.53
C PRO A 57 13.90 9.42 15.37
N THR A 58 13.68 9.38 16.68
CA THR A 58 14.53 8.64 17.62
C THR A 58 14.47 7.14 17.32
N ARG A 59 15.41 6.38 17.88
CA ARG A 59 15.45 4.92 17.71
C ARG A 59 14.17 4.23 18.20
N MET A 60 13.53 4.76 19.25
CA MET A 60 12.30 4.21 19.81
C MET A 60 11.11 4.47 18.88
N GLU A 61 10.92 5.72 18.44
CA GLU A 61 9.89 6.08 17.47
C GLU A 61 10.05 5.31 16.15
N LEU A 62 11.29 5.15 15.68
CA LEU A 62 11.57 4.38 14.46
C LEU A 62 11.17 2.91 14.61
N ALA A 63 11.38 2.30 15.78
CA ALA A 63 10.96 0.92 16.04
C ALA A 63 9.43 0.79 16.08
N GLU A 64 8.74 1.74 16.73
CA GLU A 64 7.28 1.77 16.77
C GLU A 64 6.67 1.96 15.38
N ILE A 65 7.20 2.90 14.58
CA ILE A 65 6.75 3.11 13.19
C ILE A 65 7.02 1.86 12.36
N TRP A 66 8.17 1.21 12.55
CA TRP A 66 8.50 -0.04 11.85
C TRP A 66 7.45 -1.12 12.12
N ASP A 67 7.10 -1.36 13.39
CA ASP A 67 6.10 -2.37 13.76
C ASP A 67 4.72 -2.05 13.18
N ASN A 68 4.32 -0.78 13.19
CA ASN A 68 3.03 -0.34 12.65
C ASN A 68 2.94 -0.46 11.13
N VAL A 69 4.00 -0.05 10.41
CA VAL A 69 4.10 -0.19 8.96
C VAL A 69 4.17 -1.67 8.58
N ALA A 70 4.90 -2.49 9.34
CA ALA A 70 4.95 -3.93 9.14
C ALA A 70 3.58 -4.60 9.37
N ALA A 71 2.76 -4.07 10.28
CA ALA A 71 1.41 -4.58 10.52
C ALA A 71 0.47 -4.38 9.32
N LEU A 72 0.74 -3.43 8.41
CA LEU A 72 -0.03 -3.30 7.16
C LEU A 72 0.01 -4.58 6.33
N ARG A 73 1.12 -5.33 6.36
CA ARG A 73 1.26 -6.62 5.65
C ARG A 73 0.38 -7.73 6.20
N LYS A 74 -0.12 -7.59 7.44
CA LYS A 74 -0.95 -8.59 8.11
C LYS A 74 -2.45 -8.36 7.90
N LYS A 75 -2.84 -7.19 7.37
CA LYS A 75 -4.24 -6.80 7.13
C LYS A 75 -4.53 -6.90 5.64
N ASP A 76 -5.72 -7.35 5.24
CA ASP A 76 -6.10 -7.24 3.84
C ASP A 76 -6.22 -5.77 3.40
N VAL A 77 -5.90 -5.47 2.15
CA VAL A 77 -6.18 -4.17 1.54
C VAL A 77 -7.69 -3.92 1.50
N ASP A 78 -8.08 -2.71 1.92
CA ASP A 78 -9.46 -2.25 1.79
C ASP A 78 -9.73 -1.81 0.36
N LEU A 79 -10.51 -2.60 -0.38
CA LEU A 79 -10.86 -2.26 -1.76
C LEU A 79 -11.69 -0.97 -1.88
N GLU A 80 -12.34 -0.52 -0.81
CA GLU A 80 -13.04 0.78 -0.78
C GLU A 80 -12.05 1.94 -0.84
N TYR A 81 -10.99 1.89 -0.04
CA TYR A 81 -9.88 2.83 -0.12
C TYR A 81 -9.22 2.86 -1.51
N TYR A 82 -9.04 1.68 -2.12
CA TYR A 82 -8.46 1.53 -3.46
C TYR A 82 -9.46 1.69 -4.61
N GLN A 83 -10.70 2.16 -4.38
CA GLN A 83 -11.75 2.26 -5.40
C GLN A 83 -11.32 2.94 -6.70
N PRO A 84 -10.59 4.07 -6.69
CA PRO A 84 -10.18 4.72 -7.92
C PRO A 84 -9.27 3.83 -8.79
N LEU A 85 -8.36 3.09 -8.16
CA LEU A 85 -7.48 2.14 -8.83
C LEU A 85 -8.25 0.91 -9.31
N LEU A 86 -9.14 0.38 -8.47
CA LEU A 86 -10.01 -0.75 -8.80
C LEU A 86 -10.88 -0.43 -10.04
N LYS A 87 -11.52 0.74 -10.07
CA LYS A 87 -12.33 1.20 -11.22
C LYS A 87 -11.51 1.28 -12.50
N GLN A 88 -10.24 1.68 -12.43
CA GLN A 88 -9.36 1.71 -13.61
C GLN A 88 -9.08 0.30 -14.13
N VAL A 89 -8.75 -0.64 -13.22
CA VAL A 89 -8.47 -2.04 -13.59
C VAL A 89 -9.69 -2.75 -14.14
N LEU A 90 -10.88 -2.46 -13.63
CA LEU A 90 -12.13 -3.06 -14.15
C LEU A 90 -12.48 -2.52 -15.54
N LYS A 91 -12.22 -1.24 -15.82
CA LYS A 91 -12.57 -0.59 -17.10
C LYS A 91 -11.65 -0.97 -18.27
N LYS A 92 -10.38 -1.28 -18.01
CA LYS A 92 -9.37 -1.55 -19.06
C LYS A 92 -8.93 -3.00 -19.00
N ASP A 93 -8.55 -3.59 -20.13
CA ASP A 93 -8.04 -4.97 -20.13
C ASP A 93 -6.57 -5.06 -19.75
N GLU A 94 -5.83 -3.97 -19.90
CA GLU A 94 -4.46 -3.83 -19.42
C GLU A 94 -4.32 -2.52 -18.63
N VAL A 95 -3.74 -2.61 -17.43
CA VAL A 95 -3.49 -1.46 -16.56
C VAL A 95 -2.09 -1.56 -15.94
N LYS A 96 -1.35 -0.46 -15.98
CA LYS A 96 -0.16 -0.28 -15.15
C LYS A 96 -0.60 0.13 -13.75
N LEU A 97 -0.22 -0.66 -12.76
CA LEU A 97 -0.52 -0.38 -11.36
C LEU A 97 0.32 0.81 -10.91
N ALA A 98 -0.34 1.91 -10.55
CA ALA A 98 0.29 3.09 -10.01
C ALA A 98 0.48 2.93 -8.49
N ASN A 99 1.56 3.50 -7.95
CA ASN A 99 1.92 3.31 -6.55
C ASN A 99 1.28 4.37 -5.62
N ASP A 100 0.63 5.39 -6.17
CA ASP A 100 0.20 6.59 -5.43
C ASP A 100 -0.70 6.25 -4.23
N TYR A 101 -1.71 5.39 -4.42
CA TYR A 101 -2.61 4.98 -3.34
C TYR A 101 -1.91 4.10 -2.29
N PHE A 102 -0.94 3.28 -2.71
CA PHE A 102 -0.18 2.45 -1.78
C PHE A 102 0.77 3.29 -0.93
N PHE A 103 1.44 4.26 -1.54
CA PHE A 103 2.24 5.24 -0.80
C PHE A 103 1.36 6.07 0.14
N LEU A 104 0.19 6.52 -0.31
CA LEU A 104 -0.73 7.28 0.53
C LEU A 104 -1.15 6.51 1.79
N GLU A 105 -1.51 5.22 1.66
CA GLU A 105 -1.87 4.38 2.83
C GLU A 105 -0.71 4.29 3.83
N ILE A 106 0.50 4.03 3.32
CA ILE A 106 1.71 3.89 4.14
C ILE A 106 2.09 5.23 4.77
N ASP A 107 1.99 6.32 4.03
CA ASP A 107 2.31 7.67 4.50
C ASP A 107 1.36 8.11 5.63
N GLU A 108 0.06 7.84 5.49
CA GLU A 108 -0.93 8.11 6.55
C GLU A 108 -0.64 7.26 7.79
N ASN A 109 -0.26 6.00 7.61
CA ASN A 109 0.13 5.14 8.73
C ASN A 109 1.36 5.69 9.47
N ILE A 110 2.40 6.10 8.74
CA ILE A 110 3.61 6.70 9.32
C ILE A 110 3.29 8.02 10.02
N ARG A 111 2.50 8.90 9.39
CA ARG A 111 2.17 10.22 9.92
C ARG A 111 1.48 10.15 11.28
N LYS A 112 0.55 9.21 11.47
CA LYS A 112 -0.15 8.99 12.74
C LYS A 112 0.80 8.67 13.90
N HIS A 113 1.90 7.99 13.61
CA HIS A 113 2.88 7.57 14.61
C HIS A 113 4.05 8.56 14.77
N LEU A 114 4.29 9.43 13.78
CA LEU A 114 5.21 10.56 13.91
C LEU A 114 4.63 11.71 14.76
N HIS A 115 3.32 11.91 14.73
CA HIS A 115 2.63 12.98 15.46
C HIS A 115 1.39 12.44 16.19
N PRO A 116 1.56 11.67 17.29
CA PRO A 116 0.42 11.12 18.04
C PRO A 116 -0.48 12.19 18.69
N GLN A 117 -0.05 13.46 18.71
CA GLN A 117 -0.76 14.59 19.34
C GLN A 117 -1.87 15.20 18.47
N LEU A 118 -2.02 14.78 17.21
CA LEU A 118 -3.08 15.29 16.31
C LEU A 118 -4.43 14.57 16.44
N GLU A 119 -4.56 13.57 17.31
CA GLU A 119 -5.86 12.90 17.58
C GLU A 119 -6.70 13.57 18.69
N LEU A 120 -6.27 14.72 19.25
CA LEU A 120 -7.04 15.48 20.24
C LEU A 120 -7.83 16.66 19.66
N VAL A 121 -8.44 16.50 18.48
CA VAL A 121 -9.52 17.41 18.04
C VAL A 121 -10.55 16.61 17.23
N HIS A 122 -11.43 15.89 17.91
CA HIS A 122 -12.82 15.65 17.47
C HIS A 122 -13.70 15.31 18.67
#